data_AF-A0A1Y5GI10-F1
#
_entry.id   AF-A0A1Y5GI10-F1
#
_cell.length_a   1.000
_cell.length_b   1.000
_cell.length_c   1.000
_cell.angle_alpha   90.00
_cell.angle_beta   90.00
_cell.angle_gamma   90.00
#
_symmetry.space_group_name_H-M   'P 1'
#
loop_
_entity.id
_entity.type
_entity.pdbx_description
1 polymer ?
#
loop_
_entity_poly.entity_id
_entity_poly.type
_entity_poly.pdbx_seq_one_letter_code
_entity_poly.pdbx_strand_id
1 'polypeptide(L)'
;MEVKWGLNFAYQHLPYSNDDSRQDDGKKGLRKGMTYYLGIHTEYSAKLTNLAYGHNVIMIEFDTQAKGVHPDNGQLMTFNHHSFEVLEIDNGKVSVIRHYSK
;
A
#
# COMPACT_ATOMS: atom_id res chain seq x y z
N MET A 1 24.79 -22.53 5.25
CA MET A 1 23.34 -22.55 4.98
C MET A 1 22.95 -21.14 4.62
N GLU A 2 22.84 -20.87 3.32
CA GLU A 2 22.68 -19.53 2.76
C GLU A 2 21.18 -19.20 2.71
N VAL A 3 20.71 -18.34 3.62
CA VAL A 3 19.33 -17.87 3.62
C VAL A 3 19.22 -16.77 2.56
N LYS A 4 18.73 -17.15 1.38
CA LYS A 4 18.38 -16.20 0.31
C LYS A 4 17.10 -15.47 0.70
N TRP A 5 17.23 -14.23 1.17
CA TRP A 5 16.10 -13.31 1.32
C TRP A 5 15.66 -12.81 -0.06
N GLY A 6 14.83 -13.61 -0.73
CA GLY A 6 14.05 -13.14 -1.88
C GLY A 6 13.04 -12.10 -1.40
N LEU A 7 13.09 -10.90 -1.98
CA LEU A 7 12.24 -9.74 -1.71
C LEU A 7 10.73 -10.03 -1.92
N ASN A 8 10.11 -10.76 -1.00
CA ASN A 8 8.66 -10.93 -0.95
C ASN A 8 8.04 -9.78 -0.16
N PHE A 9 7.72 -8.70 -0.87
CA PHE A 9 7.00 -7.54 -0.35
C PHE A 9 5.58 -7.95 0.05
N ALA A 10 5.25 -7.91 1.34
CA ALA A 10 3.93 -8.25 1.84
C ALA A 10 3.01 -7.02 1.88
N TYR A 11 2.69 -6.45 0.72
CA TYR A 11 1.56 -5.53 0.53
C TYR A 11 0.61 -6.17 -0.48
N GLN A 12 -0.06 -7.23 -0.04
CA GLN A 12 -1.03 -7.95 -0.85
C GLN A 12 -2.43 -7.63 -0.32
N HIS A 13 -2.88 -6.40 -0.55
CA HIS A 13 -4.29 -6.09 -0.46
C HIS A 13 -4.88 -6.20 -1.87
N LEU A 14 -5.18 -7.43 -2.31
CA LEU A 14 -6.03 -7.64 -3.49
C LEU A 14 -7.47 -7.62 -2.99
N PRO A 15 -8.28 -6.58 -3.28
CA PRO A 15 -9.71 -6.66 -3.03
C PRO A 15 -10.23 -7.95 -3.70
N TYR A 16 -10.96 -8.79 -2.95
CA TYR A 16 -11.55 -10.06 -3.39
C TYR A 16 -10.63 -11.30 -3.49
N SER A 17 -9.38 -11.27 -2.99
CA SER A 17 -8.57 -12.50 -2.89
C SER A 17 -8.97 -13.34 -1.67
N ASN A 18 -9.27 -14.63 -1.88
CA ASN A 18 -9.53 -15.61 -0.82
C ASN A 18 -8.24 -16.29 -0.32
N ASP A 19 -7.09 -15.93 -0.90
CA ASP A 19 -5.79 -16.54 -0.65
C ASP A 19 -4.72 -15.46 -0.39
N ASP A 20 -4.01 -15.62 0.73
CA ASP A 20 -2.89 -14.79 1.19
C ASP A 20 -1.53 -15.32 0.71
N SER A 21 -1.52 -16.31 -0.20
CA SER A 21 -0.29 -16.83 -0.77
C SER A 21 0.51 -15.73 -1.48
N ARG A 22 1.81 -15.72 -1.19
CA ARG A 22 2.74 -14.74 -1.75
C ARG A 22 3.04 -15.14 -3.19
N GLN A 23 2.67 -14.29 -4.14
CA GLN A 23 3.07 -14.45 -5.54
C GLN A 23 4.54 -14.06 -5.70
N ASP A 24 5.31 -14.87 -6.44
CA ASP A 24 6.75 -14.65 -6.65
C ASP A 24 7.07 -13.29 -7.31
N ASP A 25 6.08 -12.65 -7.97
CA ASP A 25 6.20 -11.36 -8.64
C ASP A 25 5.35 -10.24 -8.01
N GLY A 26 4.86 -10.40 -6.77
CA GLY A 26 3.90 -9.49 -6.13
C GLY A 26 4.31 -8.00 -6.17
N LYS A 27 5.62 -7.71 -6.13
CA LYS A 27 6.16 -6.35 -6.27
C LYS A 27 5.93 -5.73 -7.65
N LYS A 28 6.02 -6.53 -8.72
CA LYS A 28 5.78 -6.10 -10.11
C LYS A 28 4.28 -5.87 -10.33
N GLY A 29 3.44 -6.79 -9.84
CA GLY A 29 1.99 -6.67 -9.87
C GLY A 29 1.51 -5.40 -9.15
N LEU A 30 1.99 -5.18 -7.93
CA LEU A 30 1.69 -3.99 -7.13
C LEU A 30 2.06 -2.70 -7.86
N ARG A 31 3.27 -2.61 -8.41
CA ARG A 31 3.71 -1.43 -9.16
C ARG A 31 2.80 -1.13 -10.34
N LYS A 32 2.43 -2.15 -11.13
CA LYS A 32 1.52 -1.98 -12.26
C LYS A 32 0.16 -1.47 -11.78
N GLY A 33 -0.44 -2.12 -10.78
CA GLY A 33 -1.73 -1.70 -10.22
C GLY A 33 -1.71 -0.27 -9.71
N MET A 34 -0.67 0.09 -8.93
CA MET A 34 -0.50 1.44 -8.40
C MET A 34 -0.27 2.49 -9.49
N THR A 35 0.42 2.16 -10.59
CA THR A 35 0.57 3.10 -11.71
C THR A 35 -0.78 3.46 -12.34
N TYR A 36 -1.67 2.48 -12.55
CA TYR A 36 -3.01 2.76 -13.06
C TYR A 36 -3.86 3.54 -12.05
N TYR A 37 -3.85 3.12 -10.78
CA TYR A 37 -4.59 3.79 -9.71
C TYR A 37 -4.14 5.24 -9.49
N LEU A 38 -2.84 5.53 -9.53
CA LEU A 38 -2.34 6.90 -9.43
C LEU A 38 -2.61 7.71 -10.69
N GLY A 39 -2.62 7.07 -11.86
CA GLY A 39 -2.87 7.74 -13.15
C GLY A 39 -4.27 8.32 -13.29
N ILE A 40 -5.26 7.83 -12.53
CA ILE A 40 -6.63 8.38 -12.54
C ILE A 40 -6.80 9.58 -11.60
N HIS A 41 -5.85 9.82 -10.68
CA HIS A 41 -5.97 10.88 -9.70
C HIS A 41 -5.55 12.23 -10.26
N THR A 42 -6.42 13.22 -10.11
CA THR A 42 -6.15 14.62 -10.46
C THR A 42 -5.65 15.42 -9.25
N GLU A 43 -6.03 15.00 -8.05
CA GLU A 43 -5.57 15.59 -6.79
C GLU A 43 -5.31 14.47 -5.79
N TYR A 44 -4.27 14.64 -4.97
CA TYR A 44 -3.96 13.75 -3.87
C TYR A 44 -3.36 14.55 -2.71
N SER A 45 -3.83 14.28 -1.50
CA SER A 45 -3.24 14.77 -0.27
C SER A 45 -3.22 13.66 0.77
N ALA A 46 -2.19 13.70 1.62
CA ALA A 46 -2.07 12.81 2.75
C ALA A 46 -1.59 13.59 3.97
N LYS A 47 -2.13 13.24 5.14
CA LYS A 47 -1.76 13.84 6.41
C LYS A 47 -1.45 12.73 7.40
N LEU A 48 -0.20 12.66 7.85
CA LEU A 48 0.20 11.79 8.95
C LEU A 48 -0.46 12.26 10.25
N THR A 49 -1.20 11.39 10.91
CA THR A 49 -1.92 11.67 12.15
C THR A 49 -1.26 11.02 13.36
N ASN A 50 -0.59 9.88 13.18
CA ASN A 50 0.13 9.19 14.24
C ASN A 50 1.38 8.49 13.70
N LEU A 51 2.40 8.34 14.56
CA LEU A 51 3.66 7.67 14.24
C LEU A 51 4.23 7.03 15.51
N ALA A 52 4.58 5.75 15.43
CA ALA A 52 5.37 5.07 16.45
C ALA A 52 6.41 4.17 15.77
N TYR A 53 7.54 3.92 16.44
CA TYR A 53 8.58 3.03 15.94
C TYR A 53 9.28 2.28 17.08
N GLY A 54 9.74 1.07 16.78
CA GLY A 54 10.49 0.23 17.73
C GLY A 54 10.72 -1.17 17.18
N HIS A 55 11.80 -1.84 17.62
CA HIS A 55 12.11 -3.23 17.26
C HIS A 55 11.99 -3.55 15.75
N ASN A 56 12.55 -2.70 14.88
CA ASN A 56 12.46 -2.82 13.42
C ASN A 56 11.04 -2.78 12.85
N VAL A 57 10.11 -2.13 13.55
CA VAL A 57 8.75 -1.90 13.08
C VAL A 57 8.44 -0.41 13.16
N ILE A 58 7.72 0.09 12.15
CA ILE A 58 7.17 1.44 12.11
C ILE A 58 5.66 1.30 11.99
N MET A 59 4.92 2.03 12.81
CA MET A 59 3.48 2.20 12.71
C MET A 59 3.18 3.62 12.26
N ILE A 60 2.31 3.78 11.26
CA ILE A 60 1.80 5.06 10.81
C ILE A 60 0.28 5.06 10.74
N GLU A 61 -0.34 6.15 11.15
CA GLU A 61 -1.73 6.48 10.83
C GLU A 61 -1.75 7.72 9.96
N PHE A 62 -2.59 7.72 8.93
CA PHE A 62 -2.71 8.85 8.04
C PHE A 62 -4.09 8.93 7.40
N ASP A 63 -4.54 10.17 7.19
CA ASP A 63 -5.70 10.47 6.36
C ASP A 63 -5.23 10.71 4.93
N THR A 64 -5.94 10.16 3.95
CA THR A 64 -5.77 10.51 2.54
C THR A 64 -7.06 11.06 1.96
N GLN A 65 -6.89 12.01 1.05
CA GLN A 65 -7.95 12.47 0.18
C GLN A 65 -7.41 12.47 -1.25
N ALA A 66 -8.14 11.81 -2.15
CA ALA A 66 -7.85 11.79 -3.57
C ALA A 66 -9.09 12.18 -4.37
N LYS A 67 -8.88 12.85 -5.49
CA LYS A 67 -9.90 13.03 -6.52
C LYS A 67 -9.42 12.40 -7.81
N GLY A 68 -10.33 11.84 -8.58
CA GLY A 68 -10.03 11.30 -9.89
C GLY A 68 -11.18 11.44 -10.85
N VAL A 69 -10.91 11.16 -12.12
CA VAL A 69 -11.93 11.09 -13.16
C VAL A 69 -12.03 9.64 -13.62
N HIS A 70 -13.24 9.07 -13.56
CA HIS A 70 -13.46 7.70 -14.00
C HIS A 70 -13.19 7.61 -15.52
N PRO A 71 -12.30 6.71 -15.97
CA PRO A 71 -11.81 6.73 -17.35
C PRO A 71 -12.91 6.47 -18.40
N ASP A 72 -13.91 5.66 -18.06
CA ASP A 72 -14.93 5.23 -19.04
C ASP A 72 -16.13 6.18 -19.18
N ASN A 73 -16.48 6.93 -18.12
CA ASN A 73 -17.71 7.72 -18.09
C ASN A 73 -17.49 9.19 -17.68
N GLY A 74 -16.24 9.58 -17.36
CA GLY A 74 -15.89 10.95 -17.00
C GLY A 74 -16.39 11.41 -15.63
N GLN A 75 -16.95 10.52 -14.81
CA GLN A 75 -17.48 10.88 -13.50
C GLN A 75 -16.35 11.30 -12.55
N LEU A 76 -16.56 12.42 -11.85
CA LEU A 76 -15.67 12.84 -10.76
C LEU A 76 -15.84 11.90 -9.56
N MET A 77 -14.72 11.35 -9.12
CA MET A 77 -14.63 10.48 -7.95
C MET A 77 -13.87 11.20 -6.84
N THR A 78 -14.30 11.01 -5.60
CA THR A 78 -13.58 11.45 -4.41
C THR A 78 -13.41 10.27 -3.49
N PHE A 79 -12.18 10.06 -3.06
CA PHE A 79 -11.78 8.99 -2.16
C PHE A 79 -11.23 9.64 -0.89
N ASN A 80 -11.76 9.23 0.27
CA ASN A 80 -11.19 9.61 1.56
C ASN A 80 -10.95 8.33 2.33
N HIS A 81 -9.75 8.17 2.88
CA HIS A 81 -9.41 7.00 3.68
C HIS A 81 -8.73 7.44 4.97
N HIS A 82 -9.09 6.76 6.05
CA HIS A 82 -8.30 6.74 7.27
C HIS A 82 -7.54 5.41 7.29
N SER A 83 -6.21 5.48 7.23
CA SER A 83 -5.34 4.32 7.08
C SER A 83 -4.43 4.14 8.28
N PHE A 84 -4.27 2.90 8.70
CA PHE A 84 -3.27 2.44 9.66
C PHE A 84 -2.36 1.43 8.96
N GLU A 85 -1.06 1.69 8.97
CA GLU A 85 -0.07 0.77 8.38
C GLU A 85 1.01 0.37 9.37
N VAL A 86 1.40 -0.90 9.32
CA VAL A 86 2.55 -1.45 10.03
C VAL A 86 3.61 -1.86 9.01
N LEU A 87 4.77 -1.22 9.08
CA LEU A 87 5.92 -1.45 8.23
C LEU A 87 6.94 -2.28 9.01
N GLU A 88 7.15 -3.54 8.61
CA GLU A 88 8.23 -4.36 9.15
C GLU A 88 9.52 -4.07 8.35
N ILE A 89 10.62 -3.85 9.07
CA ILE A 89 11.93 -3.49 8.52
C ILE A 89 12.85 -4.70 8.61
N ASP A 90 13.43 -5.09 7.48
CA ASP A 90 14.49 -6.08 7.40
C ASP A 90 15.67 -5.52 6.60
N ASN A 91 16.88 -5.70 7.12
CA ASN A 91 18.12 -5.18 6.54
C ASN A 91 18.03 -3.70 6.09
N GLY A 92 17.42 -2.86 6.92
CA GLY A 92 17.25 -1.41 6.68
C GLY A 92 16.23 -1.05 5.59
N LYS A 93 15.41 -2.01 5.12
CA LYS A 93 14.38 -1.79 4.10
C LYS A 93 13.03 -2.30 4.60
N VAL A 94 11.95 -1.67 4.13
CA VAL A 94 10.60 -2.21 4.35
C VAL A 94 10.49 -3.55 3.64
N SER A 95 10.14 -4.59 4.40
CA SER A 95 9.94 -5.96 3.91
C SER A 95 8.46 -6.34 3.86
N VAL A 96 7.65 -5.83 4.79
CA VAL A 96 6.20 -6.09 4.91
C VAL A 96 5.49 -4.78 5.19
N ILE A 97 4.32 -4.58 4.57
CA ILE A 97 3.41 -3.47 4.87
C ILE A 97 2.03 -4.06 5.14
N ARG A 98 1.59 -4.04 6.39
CA ARG A 98 0.22 -4.45 6.75
C ARG A 98 -0.67 -3.22 6.73
N HIS A 99 -1.65 -3.22 5.84
CA HIS A 99 -2.55 -2.09 5.62
C HIS A 99 -3.94 -2.39 6.17
N TYR A 100 -4.49 -1.43 6.91
CA TYR A 100 -5.84 -1.46 7.45
C TYR A 100 -6.49 -0.11 7.17
N SER A 101 -7.64 -0.09 6.50
CA SER A 101 -8.36 1.16 6.21
C SER A 101 -9.87 0.99 6.35
N LYS A 102 -10.54 2.13 6.50
CA LYS A 102 -11.99 2.30 6.37
C LYS A 102 -12.29 3.39 5.35
#